data_AF-A0A2R7JPJ5-F1
#
_entry.id   AF-A0A2R7JPJ5-F1
#
_cell.length_a   1.000
_cell.length_b   1.000
_cell.length_c   1.000
_cell.angle_alpha   90.00
_cell.angle_beta   90.00
_cell.angle_gamma   90.00
#
_symmetry.space_group_name_H-M   'P 1'
#
loop_
_entity.id
_entity.type
_entity.pdbx_description
1 polymer ?
#
loop_
_entity_poly.entity_id
_entity_poly.type
_entity_poly.pdbx_seq_one_letter_code
_entity_poly.pdbx_strand_id
1 'polypeptide(L)' 'MFDSVDPAAEAAADARAEADVVAGRLIGHEAVKRWVASWGSDAPLPRPRIGD' A
#
# COMPACT_ATOMS: atom_id res chain seq x y z
N MET A 1 7.68 7.57 -20.35
CA MET A 1 6.89 8.78 -20.08
C MET A 1 5.71 8.32 -19.26
N PHE A 2 5.47 8.85 -18.06
CA PHE A 2 4.25 8.54 -17.32
C PHE A 2 3.12 9.24 -18.07
N ASP A 3 2.51 8.48 -18.98
CA ASP A 3 1.43 8.95 -19.81
C ASP A 3 0.25 9.33 -18.92
N SER A 4 -0.46 10.38 -19.31
CA SER A 4 -1.46 11.13 -18.54
C SER A 4 -2.21 10.32 -17.47
N VAL A 5 -2.28 10.88 -16.26
CA VAL A 5 -3.13 10.39 -15.16
C VAL A 5 -4.59 10.32 -15.64
N ASP A 6 -5.19 9.12 -15.65
CA ASP A 6 -6.63 8.93 -15.89
C ASP A 6 -7.41 9.38 -14.65
N PRO A 7 -8.14 10.51 -14.69
CA PRO A 7 -8.81 11.05 -13.51
C PRO A 7 -9.89 10.11 -12.94
N ALA A 8 -10.52 9.29 -13.79
CA ALA A 8 -11.51 8.33 -13.34
C ALA A 8 -10.85 7.15 -12.60
N ALA A 9 -9.68 6.72 -13.07
CA ALA A 9 -8.91 5.67 -12.39
C ALA A 9 -8.40 6.12 -11.01
N GLU A 10 -7.93 7.38 -10.89
CA GLU A 10 -7.53 7.97 -9.61
C GLU A 10 -8.71 8.09 -8.65
N ALA A 11 -9.84 8.67 -9.09
CA ALA A 11 -11.03 8.80 -8.24
C ALA A 11 -11.55 7.43 -7.76
N ALA A 12 -11.47 6.40 -8.60
CA ALA A 12 -11.80 5.03 -8.21
C ALA A 12 -10.78 4.43 -7.22
N ALA A 13 -9.51 4.79 -7.30
CA ALA A 13 -8.48 4.38 -6.35
C ALA A 13 -8.70 5.01 -4.97
N ASP A 14 -8.99 6.30 -4.93
CA ASP A 14 -9.29 7.04 -3.70
C ASP A 14 -10.55 6.47 -3.01
N ALA A 15 -11.62 6.23 -3.77
CA ALA A 15 -12.85 5.65 -3.23
C ALA A 15 -12.62 4.25 -2.64
N ARG A 16 -11.75 3.43 -3.25
CA ARG A 16 -11.36 2.13 -2.68
C ARG A 16 -10.56 2.29 -1.40
N ALA A 17 -9.59 3.21 -1.37
CA ALA A 17 -8.77 3.46 -0.19
C ALA A 17 -9.61 3.94 1.00
N GLU A 18 -10.56 4.85 0.77
CA GLU A 18 -11.48 5.31 1.82
C GLU A 18 -12.36 4.16 2.35
N ALA A 19 -12.86 3.30 1.46
CA ALA A 19 -13.63 2.12 1.85
C ALA A 19 -12.80 1.10 2.66
N ASP A 20 -11.49 1.01 2.41
CA ASP A 20 -10.56 0.19 3.21
C ASP A 20 -10.33 0.79 4.59
N VAL A 21 -10.20 2.12 4.70
CA VAL A 21 -10.10 2.84 5.99
C VAL A 21 -11.35 2.61 6.84
N VAL A 22 -12.55 2.84 6.28
CA VAL A 22 -13.82 2.64 6.99
C VAL A 22 -14.00 1.20 7.46
N ALA A 23 -13.56 0.23 6.66
CA ALA A 23 -13.64 -1.19 6.99
C ALA A 23 -12.49 -1.70 7.88
N GLY A 24 -11.55 -0.84 8.28
CA GLY A 24 -10.38 -1.23 9.08
C GLY A 24 -9.40 -2.17 8.35
N ARG A 25 -9.41 -2.21 7.02
CA ARG A 25 -8.51 -3.03 6.19
C ARG A 25 -7.16 -2.35 6.01
N LEU A 26 -6.47 -2.11 7.13
CA LEU A 26 -5.20 -1.38 7.17
C LEU A 26 -4.01 -2.31 7.46
N ILE A 27 -2.84 -1.91 6.96
CA ILE A 27 -1.54 -2.50 7.30
C ILE A 27 -0.82 -1.53 8.24
N GLY A 28 -0.24 -2.03 9.32
CA GLY A 28 0.49 -1.23 10.29
C GLY A 28 1.71 -0.55 9.70
N HIS A 29 1.92 0.71 10.07
CA HIS A 29 3.03 1.54 9.58
C HIS A 29 4.40 0.90 9.81
N GLU A 30 4.64 0.31 10.99
CA GLU A 30 5.92 -0.33 11.32
C GLU A 30 6.15 -1.65 10.56
N ALA A 31 5.09 -2.36 10.18
CA ALA A 31 5.21 -3.52 9.30
C ALA A 31 5.63 -3.10 7.89
N VAL A 32 5.03 -2.02 7.35
CA VAL A 32 5.42 -1.44 6.06
C VAL A 32 6.86 -0.95 6.07
N LYS A 33 7.28 -0.22 7.12
CA LYS A 33 8.67 0.28 7.24
C LYS A 33 9.70 -0.83 7.24
N ARG A 34 9.49 -1.88 8.04
CA ARG A 34 10.41 -3.04 8.07
C ARG A 34 10.49 -3.72 6.70
N TRP A 35 9.34 -3.89 6.04
CA TRP A 35 9.29 -4.48 4.71
C TRP A 35 10.06 -3.66 3.68
N VAL A 36 9.82 -2.34 3.59
CA VAL A 36 10.54 -1.46 2.65
C VAL A 36 12.04 -1.45 2.94
N ALA A 37 12.44 -1.38 4.20
CA ALA A 37 13.86 -1.41 4.58
C ALA A 37 14.57 -2.71 4.18
N SER A 38 13.84 -3.83 4.12
CA SER A 38 14.41 -5.13 3.75
C SER A 38 14.74 -5.30 2.27
N TRP A 39 14.17 -4.46 1.38
CA TRP A 39 14.33 -4.62 -0.07
C TRP A 39 15.78 -4.47 -0.56
N GLY A 40 16.61 -3.73 0.19
CA GLY A 40 18.03 -3.54 -0.13
C GLY A 40 18.95 -4.57 0.51
N SER A 41 18.43 -5.64 1.10
CA SER A 41 19.20 -6.68 1.79
C SER A 41 19.18 -8.01 1.03
N ASP A 42 20.10 -8.92 1.36
CA ASP A 42 20.14 -10.28 0.80
C ASP A 42 18.96 -11.16 1.27
N ALA A 43 18.12 -10.68 2.20
CA ALA A 43 16.99 -11.40 2.75
C ALA A 43 15.74 -10.48 2.85
N PRO A 44 15.09 -10.16 1.71
CA PRO A 44 13.89 -9.33 1.72
C PRO A 44 12.76 -10.00 2.50
N LEU A 45 12.07 -9.21 3.32
CA LEU A 45 10.92 -9.67 4.09
C LEU A 45 9.69 -9.85 3.17
N PRO A 46 8.76 -10.76 3.52
CA PRO A 46 7.50 -10.88 2.80
C PRO A 46 6.68 -9.59 2.94
N ARG A 47 5.86 -9.30 1.93
CA ARG A 47 4.93 -8.17 1.98
C ARG A 47 3.97 -8.33 3.17
N PRO A 48 3.79 -7.30 4.01
CA PRO A 48 2.86 -7.35 5.13
C PRO A 48 1.41 -7.42 4.64
N ARG A 49 0.54 -7.90 5.52
CA ARG A 49 -0.88 -8.14 5.28
C ARG A 49 -1.72 -7.25 6.21
N ILE A 50 -3.01 -7.19 5.94
CA ILE A 50 -3.97 -6.46 6.79
C ILE A 50 -3.87 -7.01 8.21
N GLY A 51 -3.74 -6.11 9.18
CA GLY A 51 -3.59 -6.42 10.60
C GLY A 51 -2.16 -6.71 11.08
N ASP A 52 -1.16 -6.76 10.18
CA ASP A 52 0.27 -6.83 10.55
C ASP A 52 0.83 -5.49 11.05
#